data_AF-A0A1C6BXM0-F1
#
_entry.id   AF-A0A1C6BXM0-F1
#
_cell.length_a   1.000
_cell.length_b   1.000
_cell.length_c   1.000
_cell.angle_alpha   90.00
_cell.angle_beta   90.00
_cell.angle_gamma   90.00
#
_symmetry.space_group_name_H-M   'P 1'
#
loop_
_entity.id
_entity.type
_entity.pdbx_description
1 polymer ?
#
loop_
_entity_poly.entity_id
_entity_poly.type
_entity_poly.pdbx_seq_one_letter_code
_entity_poly.pdbx_strand_id
1 'polypeptide(L)'
;MEIFKLFGKIAVDNSEANRAINETVGNVGNAEPRMSKVLKKIGAAVVVAFAVDKIKDFGKACISAGMDFDSQMSTVAAISGATGEEFEILRAKAQEMGATTAFSATESAQAMEYMAMAGWKTTDITNGLAGVMNLAAASGEDLAATSDIVTDAMTAFGMSAEESTHFADVLAKAATNSNINVGMMGETFKYVAPFINRFRRKN
;
A
#
# COMPACT_ATOMS: atom_id res chain seq x y z
N MET A 1 28.48 25.22 -29.24
CA MET A 1 27.43 24.76 -30.18
C MET A 1 26.97 23.31 -29.93
N GLU A 2 27.66 22.51 -29.13
CA GLU A 2 27.26 21.13 -28.81
C GLU A 2 26.11 21.04 -27.78
N ILE A 3 26.05 21.96 -26.81
CA ILE A 3 25.02 21.95 -25.75
C ILE A 3 23.62 22.18 -26.32
N PHE A 4 23.48 23.10 -27.28
CA PHE A 4 22.19 23.40 -27.93
C PHE A 4 21.72 22.28 -28.87
N LYS A 5 22.64 21.49 -29.44
CA LYS A 5 22.30 20.26 -30.17
C LYS A 5 21.89 19.13 -29.23
N LEU A 6 22.46 19.07 -28.02
CA LEU A 6 22.10 18.10 -26.98
C LEU A 6 20.68 18.38 -26.44
N PHE A 7 20.37 19.63 -26.11
CA PHE A 7 19.00 20.03 -25.74
C PHE A 7 18.01 19.93 -26.90
N GLY A 8 18.45 20.20 -28.14
CA GLY A 8 17.65 20.02 -29.36
C GLY A 8 17.33 18.56 -29.68
N LYS A 9 18.24 17.61 -29.41
CA LYS A 9 18.00 16.16 -29.53
C LYS A 9 17.09 15.62 -28.43
N ILE A 10 17.17 16.16 -27.21
CA ILE A 10 16.25 15.79 -26.11
C ILE A 10 14.82 16.29 -26.41
N ALA A 11 14.67 17.40 -27.14
CA ALA A 11 13.38 17.94 -27.54
C ALA A 11 12.78 17.32 -28.83
N VAL A 12 13.57 16.61 -29.64
CA VAL A 12 13.16 16.15 -30.97
C VAL A 12 13.55 14.69 -31.18
N ASP A 13 12.76 13.78 -30.62
CA ASP A 13 12.13 12.71 -31.41
C ASP A 13 10.96 12.07 -30.64
N ASN A 14 9.81 12.73 -30.68
CA ASN A 14 8.56 12.24 -30.09
C ASN A 14 8.11 10.92 -30.78
N SER A 15 8.62 10.60 -31.97
CA SER A 15 8.32 9.37 -32.72
C SER A 15 8.92 8.13 -32.08
N GLU A 16 10.22 8.13 -31.73
CA GLU A 16 10.88 6.99 -31.09
C GLU A 16 10.44 6.79 -29.64
N ALA A 17 10.22 7.89 -28.92
CA ALA A 17 9.56 7.90 -27.62
C ALA A 17 8.17 7.28 -27.67
N ASN A 18 7.31 7.73 -28.58
CA ASN A 18 5.96 7.17 -28.74
C ASN A 18 6.01 5.72 -29.22
N ARG A 19 7.02 5.30 -29.99
CA ARG A 19 7.21 3.91 -30.40
C ARG A 19 7.63 3.02 -29.23
N ALA A 20 8.60 3.44 -28.41
CA ALA A 20 9.03 2.71 -27.22
C ALA A 20 7.91 2.63 -26.16
N ILE A 21 7.13 3.69 -26.00
CA ILE A 21 5.92 3.70 -25.17
C ILE A 21 4.88 2.74 -25.77
N ASN A 22 4.63 2.77 -27.08
CA ASN A 22 3.66 1.87 -27.72
C ASN A 22 4.10 0.40 -27.72
N GLU A 23 5.39 0.09 -27.80
CA GLU A 23 5.92 -1.28 -27.67
C GLU A 23 5.84 -1.78 -26.22
N THR A 24 6.17 -0.92 -25.25
CA THR A 24 6.05 -1.25 -23.82
C THR A 24 4.59 -1.42 -23.42
N VAL A 25 3.72 -0.46 -23.79
CA VAL A 25 2.27 -0.49 -23.53
C VAL A 25 1.57 -1.57 -24.36
N GLY A 26 2.07 -1.88 -25.55
CA GLY A 26 1.56 -2.96 -26.41
C GLY A 26 1.79 -4.35 -25.82
N ASN A 27 2.87 -4.55 -25.05
CA ASN A 27 3.08 -5.76 -24.24
C ASN A 27 2.29 -5.75 -22.92
N VAL A 28 1.72 -4.62 -22.51
CA VAL A 28 0.79 -4.48 -21.37
C VAL A 28 -0.65 -4.59 -21.88
N GLY A 29 -0.93 -5.62 -22.67
CA GLY A 29 -2.25 -5.83 -23.31
C GLY A 29 -3.39 -6.15 -22.32
N ASN A 30 -3.08 -6.37 -21.04
CA ASN A 30 -4.05 -6.79 -20.02
C ASN A 30 -4.26 -5.78 -18.87
N ALA A 31 -3.60 -4.62 -18.85
CA ALA A 31 -3.88 -3.61 -17.81
C ALA A 31 -5.13 -2.80 -18.17
N GLU A 32 -6.02 -2.61 -17.19
CA GLU A 32 -7.27 -1.86 -17.35
C GLU A 32 -7.11 -0.49 -18.05
N PRO A 33 -8.14 -0.02 -18.79
CA PRO A 33 -8.10 1.23 -19.55
C PRO A 33 -7.81 2.49 -18.72
N ARG A 34 -7.98 2.44 -17.39
CA ARG A 34 -7.60 3.53 -16.46
C ARG A 34 -6.11 3.56 -16.18
N MET A 35 -5.48 2.40 -15.98
CA MET A 35 -4.04 2.26 -15.76
C MET A 35 -3.26 2.75 -17.00
N SER A 36 -3.76 2.44 -18.21
CA SER A 36 -3.18 2.94 -19.47
C SER A 36 -3.14 4.48 -19.57
N LYS A 37 -4.15 5.18 -19.07
CA LYS A 37 -4.19 6.65 -19.08
C LYS A 37 -3.23 7.29 -18.09
N VAL A 38 -3.07 6.69 -16.90
CA VAL A 38 -2.14 7.17 -15.87
C VAL A 38 -0.70 6.92 -16.30
N LEU A 39 -0.38 5.72 -16.80
CA LEU A 39 0.93 5.40 -17.38
C LEU A 39 1.28 6.29 -18.57
N LYS A 40 0.33 6.62 -19.45
CA LYS A 40 0.59 7.55 -20.57
C LYS A 40 0.93 8.97 -20.08
N LYS A 41 0.27 9.45 -19.02
CA LYS A 41 0.55 10.78 -18.45
C LYS A 41 1.89 10.82 -17.70
N ILE A 42 2.21 9.79 -16.92
CA ILE A 42 3.49 9.67 -16.22
C ILE A 42 4.62 9.42 -17.23
N GLY A 43 4.39 8.55 -18.21
CA GLY A 43 5.33 8.25 -19.30
C GLY A 43 5.71 9.49 -20.11
N ALA A 44 4.74 10.36 -20.44
CA ALA A 44 5.04 11.61 -21.15
C ALA A 44 5.95 12.58 -20.37
N ALA A 45 5.92 12.55 -19.04
CA ALA A 45 6.78 13.37 -18.18
C ALA A 45 8.17 12.72 -17.94
N VAL A 46 8.23 11.39 -17.86
CA VAL A 46 9.49 10.63 -17.63
C VAL A 46 10.36 10.58 -18.89
N VAL A 47 9.76 10.52 -20.08
CA VAL A 47 10.48 10.41 -21.36
C VAL A 47 11.39 11.59 -21.66
N VAL A 48 11.08 12.79 -21.17
CA VAL A 48 11.91 13.99 -21.40
C VAL A 48 13.22 13.95 -20.59
N ALA A 49 13.31 13.11 -19.55
CA ALA A 49 14.45 13.05 -18.63
C ALA A 49 15.32 11.79 -18.76
N PHE A 50 14.85 10.73 -19.41
CA PHE A 50 15.51 9.42 -19.42
C PHE A 50 15.82 8.90 -20.83
N ALA A 51 17.03 8.36 -21.02
CA ALA A 51 17.43 7.68 -22.26
C ALA A 51 16.49 6.51 -22.60
N VAL A 52 16.29 6.23 -23.89
CA VAL A 52 15.34 5.23 -24.41
C VAL A 52 15.47 3.84 -23.73
N ASP A 53 16.68 3.44 -23.35
CA ASP A 53 16.92 2.18 -22.64
C ASP A 53 16.30 2.15 -21.23
N LYS A 54 16.27 3.29 -20.53
CA LYS A 54 15.66 3.43 -19.20
C LYS A 54 14.13 3.39 -19.24
N ILE A 55 13.51 3.67 -20.40
CA ILE A 55 12.06 3.55 -20.58
C ILE A 55 11.62 2.08 -20.49
N LYS A 56 12.41 1.14 -21.02
CA LYS A 56 12.12 -0.29 -20.94
C LYS A 56 12.21 -0.79 -19.50
N ASP A 57 13.23 -0.36 -18.77
CA ASP A 57 13.41 -0.71 -17.35
C ASP A 57 12.26 -0.15 -16.50
N PHE A 58 11.87 1.10 -16.76
CA PHE A 58 10.72 1.74 -16.11
C PHE A 58 9.40 1.00 -16.43
N GLY A 59 9.18 0.64 -17.69
CA GLY A 59 8.02 -0.15 -18.11
C GLY A 59 7.93 -1.48 -17.39
N LYS A 60 9.04 -2.23 -17.30
CA LYS A 60 9.13 -3.48 -16.54
C LYS A 60 8.84 -3.26 -15.06
N ALA A 61 9.36 -2.19 -14.46
CA ALA A 61 9.11 -1.88 -13.06
C ALA A 61 7.63 -1.59 -12.78
N CYS A 62 6.95 -0.82 -13.65
CA CYS A 62 5.51 -0.57 -13.52
C CYS A 62 4.68 -1.85 -13.66
N ILE A 63 5.05 -2.73 -14.61
CA ILE A 63 4.38 -4.02 -14.79
C ILE A 63 4.58 -4.90 -13.55
N SER A 64 5.81 -5.01 -13.05
CA SER A 64 6.12 -5.76 -11.85
C SER A 64 5.30 -5.25 -10.66
N ALA A 65 5.29 -3.93 -10.42
CA ALA A 65 4.52 -3.34 -9.34
C ALA A 65 3.02 -3.63 -9.45
N GLY A 66 2.46 -3.59 -10.67
CA GLY A 66 1.07 -3.98 -10.92
C GLY A 66 0.80 -5.46 -10.65
N MET A 67 1.70 -6.34 -11.10
CA MET A 67 1.63 -7.78 -10.84
C MET A 67 1.76 -8.10 -9.34
N ASP A 68 2.67 -7.43 -8.64
CA ASP A 68 2.89 -7.59 -7.20
C ASP A 68 1.65 -7.13 -6.42
N PHE A 69 1.05 -6.00 -6.82
CA PHE A 69 -0.21 -5.52 -6.27
C PHE A 69 -1.37 -6.50 -6.51
N ASP A 70 -1.52 -7.00 -7.74
CA ASP A 70 -2.57 -7.96 -8.09
C ASP A 70 -2.41 -9.28 -7.33
N SER A 71 -1.18 -9.76 -7.20
CA SER A 71 -0.83 -10.94 -6.40
C SER A 71 -1.20 -10.73 -4.93
N GLN A 72 -0.81 -9.59 -4.36
CA GLN A 72 -1.12 -9.25 -2.97
C GLN A 72 -2.64 -9.13 -2.74
N MET A 73 -3.37 -8.49 -3.65
CA MET A 73 -4.83 -8.39 -3.56
C MET A 73 -5.50 -9.77 -3.68
N SER A 74 -4.94 -10.69 -4.47
CA SER A 74 -5.44 -12.07 -4.52
C SER A 74 -5.32 -12.76 -3.16
N THR A 75 -4.24 -12.51 -2.41
CA THR A 75 -4.09 -13.00 -1.02
C THR A 75 -5.15 -12.37 -0.11
N VAL A 76 -5.35 -11.06 -0.20
CA VAL A 76 -6.39 -10.35 0.58
C VAL A 76 -7.77 -10.92 0.30
N ALA A 77 -8.14 -11.16 -0.96
CA ALA A 77 -9.41 -11.80 -1.32
C ALA A 77 -9.54 -13.20 -0.71
N ALA A 78 -8.48 -14.01 -0.80
CA ALA A 78 -8.50 -15.38 -0.28
C ALA A 78 -8.68 -15.44 1.25
N ILE A 79 -8.08 -14.50 1.99
CA ILE A 79 -8.15 -14.46 3.45
C ILE A 79 -9.45 -13.80 3.92
N SER A 80 -9.82 -12.66 3.34
CA SER A 80 -11.03 -11.92 3.72
C SER A 80 -12.33 -12.61 3.29
N GLY A 81 -12.27 -13.43 2.23
CA GLY A 81 -13.46 -13.98 1.57
C GLY A 81 -14.25 -12.95 0.75
N ALA A 82 -13.72 -11.73 0.57
CA ALA A 82 -14.36 -10.68 -0.22
C ALA A 82 -14.43 -11.08 -1.70
N THR A 83 -15.59 -10.90 -2.32
CA THR A 83 -15.81 -11.20 -3.74
C THR A 83 -16.61 -10.10 -4.43
N GLY A 84 -16.53 -10.04 -5.76
CA GLY A 84 -17.29 -9.07 -6.56
C GLY A 84 -17.07 -7.64 -6.10
N GLU A 85 -18.15 -6.98 -5.69
CA GLU A 85 -18.12 -5.57 -5.25
C GLU A 85 -17.25 -5.34 -4.00
N GLU A 86 -17.26 -6.25 -3.03
CA GLU A 86 -16.45 -6.11 -1.81
C GLU A 86 -14.95 -6.13 -2.12
N PHE A 87 -14.55 -7.00 -3.05
CA PHE A 87 -13.16 -7.07 -3.48
C PHE A 87 -12.73 -5.78 -4.20
N GLU A 88 -13.58 -5.26 -5.09
CA GLU A 88 -13.30 -4.00 -5.80
C GLU A 88 -13.24 -2.81 -4.84
N ILE A 89 -14.03 -2.81 -3.76
CA ILE A 89 -13.94 -1.81 -2.70
C ILE A 89 -12.56 -1.86 -2.02
N LEU A 90 -12.09 -3.05 -1.62
CA LEU A 90 -10.76 -3.20 -1.02
C LEU A 90 -9.64 -2.78 -1.99
N ARG A 91 -9.74 -3.23 -3.24
CA ARG A 91 -8.76 -2.91 -4.30
C ARG A 91 -8.69 -1.39 -4.54
N ALA A 92 -9.84 -0.74 -4.70
CA ALA A 92 -9.92 0.70 -4.89
C ALA A 92 -9.36 1.45 -3.68
N LYS A 93 -9.64 0.96 -2.46
CA LYS A 93 -9.14 1.58 -1.24
C LYS A 93 -7.62 1.49 -1.12
N ALA A 94 -7.03 0.35 -1.47
CA ALA A 94 -5.57 0.18 -1.46
C ALA A 94 -4.90 1.10 -2.49
N GLN A 95 -5.50 1.26 -3.68
CA GLN A 95 -5.02 2.19 -4.70
C GLN A 95 -5.17 3.66 -4.28
N GLU A 96 -6.29 4.02 -3.67
CA GLU A 96 -6.53 5.37 -3.13
C GLU A 96 -5.45 5.72 -2.11
N MET A 97 -5.20 4.84 -1.14
CA MET A 97 -4.16 5.05 -0.14
C MET A 97 -2.76 5.09 -0.76
N GLY A 98 -2.50 4.20 -1.73
CA GLY A 98 -1.29 4.18 -2.52
C GLY A 98 -1.00 5.49 -3.27
N ALA A 99 -2.05 6.23 -3.65
CA ALA A 99 -1.95 7.46 -4.42
C ALA A 99 -1.96 8.72 -3.56
N THR A 100 -2.48 8.65 -2.33
CA THR A 100 -2.74 9.82 -1.47
C THR A 100 -1.87 9.85 -0.22
N THR A 101 -1.19 8.75 0.11
CA THR A 101 -0.32 8.63 1.29
C THR A 101 1.14 8.39 0.87
N ALA A 102 2.01 8.23 1.86
CA ALA A 102 3.42 7.90 1.62
C ALA A 102 3.66 6.42 1.28
N PHE A 103 2.65 5.57 1.44
CA PHE A 103 2.73 4.12 1.22
C PHE A 103 2.27 3.78 -0.19
N SER A 104 2.82 2.72 -0.78
CA SER A 104 2.37 2.17 -2.06
C SER A 104 1.04 1.42 -1.93
N ALA A 105 0.40 1.16 -3.07
CA ALA A 105 -0.81 0.35 -3.12
C ALA A 105 -0.55 -1.10 -2.64
N THR A 106 0.64 -1.65 -2.91
CA THR A 106 1.04 -2.99 -2.47
C THR A 106 1.23 -3.05 -0.96
N GLU A 107 1.91 -2.07 -0.35
CA GLU A 107 2.03 -1.97 1.11
C GLU A 107 0.66 -1.80 1.77
N SER A 108 -0.23 -1.00 1.15
CA SER A 108 -1.61 -0.87 1.60
C SER A 108 -2.35 -2.21 1.59
N ALA A 109 -2.17 -3.00 0.54
CA ALA A 109 -2.77 -4.34 0.44
C ALA A 109 -2.16 -5.34 1.42
N GLN A 110 -0.87 -5.22 1.76
CA GLN A 110 -0.24 -6.01 2.84
C GLN A 110 -0.84 -5.69 4.20
N ALA A 111 -1.10 -4.42 4.51
CA ALA A 111 -1.83 -4.06 5.73
C ALA A 111 -3.24 -4.66 5.77
N MET A 112 -3.98 -4.59 4.66
CA MET A 112 -5.30 -5.21 4.54
C MET A 112 -5.26 -6.73 4.76
N GLU A 113 -4.16 -7.40 4.41
CA GLU A 113 -3.96 -8.82 4.68
C GLU A 113 -4.03 -9.11 6.18
N TYR A 114 -3.28 -8.37 7.00
CA TYR A 114 -3.29 -8.52 8.46
C TYR A 114 -4.65 -8.22 9.07
N MET A 115 -5.33 -7.18 8.58
CA MET A 115 -6.69 -6.86 9.03
C MET A 115 -7.67 -7.99 8.69
N ALA A 116 -7.58 -8.55 7.48
CA ALA A 116 -8.37 -9.71 7.08
C ALA A 116 -8.05 -10.96 7.92
N MET A 117 -6.78 -11.22 8.23
CA MET A 117 -6.35 -12.30 9.11
C MET A 117 -6.91 -12.16 10.53
N ALA A 118 -7.02 -10.93 11.03
CA ALA A 118 -7.68 -10.62 12.29
C ALA A 118 -9.21 -10.69 12.23
N GLY A 119 -9.78 -11.05 11.08
CA GLY A 119 -11.21 -11.27 10.88
C GLY A 119 -12.02 -10.01 10.59
N TRP A 120 -11.37 -8.88 10.30
CA TRP A 120 -12.05 -7.63 9.97
C TRP A 120 -12.83 -7.77 8.66
N LYS A 121 -14.01 -7.17 8.59
CA LYS A 121 -14.83 -7.14 7.37
C LYS A 121 -14.37 -6.05 6.41
N THR A 122 -14.82 -6.09 5.16
CA THR A 122 -14.46 -5.08 4.14
C THR A 122 -14.66 -3.64 4.63
N THR A 123 -15.78 -3.37 5.31
CA THR A 123 -16.07 -2.05 5.91
C THR A 123 -15.08 -1.68 7.02
N ASP A 124 -14.71 -2.65 7.85
CA ASP A 124 -13.78 -2.47 8.96
C ASP A 124 -12.37 -2.18 8.45
N ILE A 125 -11.93 -2.95 7.46
CA ILE A 125 -10.64 -2.77 6.77
C ILE A 125 -10.60 -1.37 6.13
N THR A 126 -11.63 -1.01 5.37
CA THR A 126 -11.65 0.27 4.66
C THR A 126 -11.68 1.49 5.58
N ASN A 127 -12.37 1.38 6.72
CA ASN A 127 -12.44 2.44 7.73
C ASN A 127 -11.18 2.52 8.61
N GLY A 128 -10.61 1.37 8.99
CA GLY A 128 -9.49 1.30 9.92
C GLY A 128 -8.12 1.51 9.29
N LEU A 129 -7.97 1.25 7.99
CA LEU A 129 -6.68 1.33 7.29
C LEU A 129 -5.98 2.67 7.44
N ALA A 130 -6.73 3.78 7.36
CA ALA A 130 -6.17 5.12 7.50
C ALA A 130 -5.55 5.35 8.89
N GLY A 131 -6.18 4.83 9.95
CA GLY A 131 -5.65 4.92 11.32
C GLY A 131 -4.31 4.19 11.46
N VAL A 132 -4.22 2.98 10.90
CA VAL A 132 -2.97 2.19 10.90
C VAL A 132 -1.88 2.88 10.09
N MET A 133 -2.21 3.44 8.92
CA MET A 133 -1.27 4.20 8.11
C MET A 133 -0.75 5.45 8.83
N ASN A 134 -1.62 6.17 9.53
CA ASN A 134 -1.23 7.33 10.31
C ASN A 134 -0.26 6.94 11.44
N LEU A 135 -0.51 5.80 12.11
CA LEU A 135 0.43 5.29 13.11
C LEU A 135 1.78 4.95 12.50
N ALA A 136 1.81 4.19 11.40
CA ALA A 136 3.04 3.80 10.71
C ALA A 136 3.84 5.03 10.28
N ALA A 137 3.17 6.04 9.70
CA ALA A 137 3.80 7.28 9.30
C ALA A 137 4.34 8.09 10.50
N ALA A 138 3.63 8.09 11.63
CA ALA A 138 4.04 8.81 12.84
C ALA A 138 5.16 8.10 13.61
N SER A 139 5.16 6.77 13.63
CA SER A 139 6.17 5.94 14.32
C SER A 139 7.43 5.72 13.49
N GLY A 140 7.33 5.83 12.16
CA GLY A 140 8.40 5.48 11.22
C GLY A 140 8.57 3.96 11.05
N GLU A 141 7.59 3.16 11.48
CA GLU A 141 7.61 1.71 11.36
C GLU A 141 7.04 1.27 10.00
N ASP A 142 7.35 0.02 9.62
CA ASP A 142 6.77 -0.59 8.43
C ASP A 142 5.24 -0.71 8.55
N LEU A 143 4.53 -0.45 7.45
CA LEU A 143 3.06 -0.43 7.46
C LEU A 143 2.47 -1.82 7.75
N ALA A 144 3.05 -2.88 7.19
CA ALA A 144 2.57 -4.23 7.37
C ALA A 144 2.80 -4.67 8.84
N ALA A 145 3.99 -4.41 9.39
CA ALA A 145 4.30 -4.65 10.79
C ALA A 145 3.40 -3.85 11.75
N THR A 146 3.12 -2.58 11.42
CA THR A 146 2.22 -1.74 12.21
C THR A 146 0.79 -2.30 12.18
N SER A 147 0.34 -2.76 11.01
CA SER A 147 -0.98 -3.38 10.86
C SER A 147 -1.10 -4.64 11.73
N ASP A 148 -0.10 -5.54 11.66
CA ASP A 148 -0.02 -6.75 12.49
C ASP A 148 -0.16 -6.41 13.98
N ILE A 149 0.66 -5.48 14.47
CA ILE A 149 0.65 -5.03 15.88
C ILE A 149 -0.71 -4.49 16.29
N VAL A 150 -1.30 -3.61 15.47
CA VAL A 150 -2.60 -3.00 15.77
C VAL A 150 -3.69 -4.07 15.80
N THR A 151 -3.75 -4.93 14.79
CA THR A 151 -4.79 -5.94 14.67
C THR A 151 -4.69 -7.01 15.75
N ASP A 152 -3.49 -7.45 16.10
CA ASP A 152 -3.25 -8.41 17.18
C ASP A 152 -3.60 -7.81 18.54
N ALA A 153 -3.15 -6.59 18.81
CA ALA A 153 -3.40 -5.94 20.08
C ALA A 153 -4.90 -5.68 20.27
N MET A 154 -5.59 -5.13 19.26
CA MET A 154 -7.03 -4.91 19.31
C MET A 154 -7.79 -6.23 19.54
N THR A 155 -7.40 -7.30 18.86
CA THR A 155 -7.98 -8.63 19.06
C THR A 155 -7.78 -9.13 20.49
N ALA A 156 -6.57 -8.95 21.05
CA ALA A 156 -6.26 -9.32 22.42
C ALA A 156 -7.06 -8.52 23.45
N PHE A 157 -7.25 -7.22 23.21
CA PHE A 157 -8.05 -6.33 24.06
C PHE A 157 -9.57 -6.49 23.84
N GLY A 158 -9.99 -7.22 22.82
CA GLY A 158 -11.41 -7.39 22.48
C GLY A 158 -12.04 -6.11 21.92
N MET A 159 -11.24 -5.24 21.31
CA MET A 159 -11.66 -4.01 20.67
C MET A 159 -12.20 -4.29 19.27
N SER A 160 -13.14 -3.45 18.84
CA SER A 160 -13.71 -3.47 17.49
C SER A 160 -12.82 -2.70 16.52
N ALA A 161 -12.88 -3.02 15.23
CA ALA A 161 -12.10 -2.34 14.20
C ALA A 161 -12.39 -0.82 14.09
N GLU A 162 -13.60 -0.39 14.46
CA GLU A 162 -13.99 1.03 14.51
C GLU A 162 -13.12 1.83 15.50
N GLU A 163 -12.57 1.17 16.52
CA GLU A 163 -11.71 1.79 17.53
C GLU A 163 -10.25 1.89 17.07
N SER A 164 -9.90 1.37 15.89
CA SER A 164 -8.52 1.29 15.40
C SER A 164 -7.83 2.65 15.29
N THR A 165 -8.55 3.69 14.87
CA THR A 165 -8.00 5.05 14.80
C THR A 165 -7.67 5.58 16.20
N HIS A 166 -8.57 5.38 17.15
CA HIS A 166 -8.31 5.79 18.54
C HIS A 166 -7.17 4.99 19.17
N PHE A 167 -7.13 3.69 18.93
CA PHE A 167 -6.06 2.81 19.39
C PHE A 167 -4.71 3.24 18.83
N ALA A 168 -4.65 3.49 17.52
CA ALA A 168 -3.48 4.02 16.83
C ALA A 168 -3.00 5.34 17.43
N ASP A 169 -3.91 6.30 17.68
CA ASP A 169 -3.57 7.58 18.31
C ASP A 169 -2.98 7.40 19.71
N VAL A 170 -3.53 6.47 20.50
CA VAL A 170 -3.02 6.15 21.83
C VAL A 170 -1.63 5.54 21.75
N LEU A 171 -1.38 4.61 20.82
CA LEU A 171 -0.05 4.02 20.59
C LEU A 171 0.96 5.08 20.14
N ALA A 172 0.61 5.92 19.17
CA ALA A 172 1.45 7.00 18.70
C ALA A 172 1.81 7.94 19.86
N LYS A 173 0.80 8.37 20.64
CA LYS A 173 1.01 9.21 21.81
C LYS A 173 1.88 8.53 22.86
N ALA A 174 1.69 7.25 23.13
CA ALA A 174 2.53 6.50 24.05
C ALA A 174 3.98 6.45 23.54
N ALA A 175 4.19 6.19 22.26
CA ALA A 175 5.53 6.07 21.66
C ALA A 175 6.27 7.41 21.66
N THR A 176 5.57 8.51 21.40
CA THR A 176 6.18 9.86 21.44
C THR A 176 6.47 10.36 22.86
N ASN A 177 5.73 9.89 23.88
CA ASN A 177 5.87 10.36 25.26
C ASN A 177 6.66 9.42 26.18
N SER A 178 7.23 8.34 25.65
CA SER A 178 7.97 7.36 26.45
C SER A 178 9.21 6.86 25.70
N ASN A 179 10.04 6.06 26.35
CA ASN A 179 11.25 5.49 25.74
C ASN A 179 10.99 4.13 25.07
N ILE A 180 9.79 3.95 24.48
CA ILE A 180 9.39 2.76 23.72
C ILE A 180 8.80 3.17 22.36
N ASN A 181 8.83 2.28 21.38
CA ASN A 181 8.27 2.47 20.04
C ASN A 181 7.15 1.44 19.79
N VAL A 182 6.49 1.55 18.65
CA VAL A 182 5.33 0.70 18.31
C VAL A 182 5.75 -0.77 18.22
N GLY A 183 6.91 -1.09 17.64
CA GLY A 183 7.46 -2.44 17.62
C GLY A 183 7.65 -3.04 19.01
N MET A 184 8.25 -2.28 19.95
CA MET A 184 8.40 -2.71 21.35
C MET A 184 7.07 -2.89 22.07
N MET A 185 6.06 -2.07 21.75
CA MET A 185 4.71 -2.27 22.27
C MET A 185 4.10 -3.57 21.74
N GLY A 186 4.25 -3.84 20.44
CA GLY A 186 3.82 -5.11 19.82
C GLY A 186 4.41 -6.33 20.51
N GLU A 187 5.72 -6.33 20.73
CA GLU A 187 6.40 -7.41 21.47
C GLU A 187 5.86 -7.54 22.89
N THR A 188 5.63 -6.43 23.58
CA THR A 188 5.02 -6.43 24.92
C THR A 188 3.62 -7.02 24.90
N PHE A 189 2.79 -6.65 23.92
CA PHE A 189 1.42 -7.16 23.79
C PHE A 189 1.39 -8.67 23.56
N LYS A 190 2.33 -9.26 22.81
CA LYS A 190 2.44 -10.71 22.63
C LYS A 190 2.57 -11.44 23.97
N TYR A 191 3.31 -10.90 24.93
CA TYR A 191 3.46 -11.50 26.27
C TYR A 191 2.20 -11.34 27.15
N VAL A 192 1.44 -10.27 26.98
CA VAL A 192 0.29 -9.94 27.84
C VAL A 192 -1.04 -10.47 27.28
N ALA A 193 -1.15 -10.63 25.96
CA ALA A 193 -2.36 -11.07 25.27
C ALA A 193 -2.96 -12.40 25.78
N PRO A 194 -2.17 -13.46 26.11
CA PRO A 194 -2.72 -14.69 26.67
C PRO A 194 -3.43 -14.48 28.02
N PHE A 195 -2.95 -13.54 28.84
CA PHE A 195 -3.55 -13.22 30.12
C PHE A 195 -4.87 -12.47 29.94
N ILE A 196 -4.89 -11.46 29.07
CA ILE A 196 -6.08 -10.64 28.79
C ILE A 196 -7.21 -11.52 28.25
N ASN A 197 -6.91 -12.38 27.27
CA ASN A 197 -7.88 -13.30 26.70
C ASN A 197 -8.45 -14.28 27.75
N ARG A 198 -7.64 -14.72 28.71
CA ARG A 198 -8.09 -15.57 29.83
C ARG A 198 -9.01 -14.84 30.80
N PHE A 199 -8.75 -13.56 31.09
CA PHE A 199 -9.64 -12.74 31.91
C PHE A 199 -10.99 -12.49 31.22
N ARG A 200 -10.97 -12.24 29.90
CA ARG A 200 -12.19 -11.99 29.12
C ARG A 200 -13.15 -13.18 29.06
N ARG A 201 -12.65 -14.41 28.95
CA ARG A 201 -13.50 -15.63 28.91
C ARG A 201 -14.19 -15.97 30.25
N LYS A 202 -13.83 -15.30 31.35
CA LYS A 202 -14.38 -15.56 32.68
C LYS A 202 -15.53 -14.63 33.08
N ASN A 203 -15.78 -13.59 32.31
CA ASN A 203 -16.89 -12.64 32.48
C ASN A 203 -17.84 -12.75 31.29
#